data_AF-X1GSQ3-F1
#
_entry.id   AF-X1GSQ3-F1
#
_cell.length_a   1.000
_cell.length_b   1.000
_cell.length_c   1.000
_cell.angle_alpha   90.00
_cell.angle_beta   90.00
_cell.angle_gamma   90.00
#
_symmetry.space_group_name_H-M   'P 1'
#
loop_
_entity.id
_entity.type
_entity.pdbx_description
1 polymer ?
#
loop_
_entity_poly.entity_id
_entity_poly.type
_entity_poly.pdbx_seq_one_letter_code
_entity_poly.pdbx_strand_id
1 'polypeptide(L)'
;LTCANHTKLEERHASLRGEKNPNWKGGRRISGDGYILVKLQLADFFYPMARKDGYVLEHRLAMAKQLHRCLLPWEVVHHKNEIKNSNELENLELLASQGKHNTMVNKRVKQLEQTVAKQATQIKLLQWHIKELERVEIESN
;
A
#
# COMPACT_ATOMS: atom_id res chain seq x y z
N LEU A 1 12.84 -1.46 -21.03
CA LEU A 1 11.61 -1.36 -20.20
C LEU A 1 11.02 0.04 -20.40
N THR A 2 10.27 0.25 -21.48
CA THR A 2 9.66 1.55 -21.82
C THR A 2 8.17 1.35 -21.98
N CYS A 3 7.38 2.02 -21.15
CA CYS A 3 5.91 1.99 -21.15
C CYS A 3 5.27 2.98 -22.15
N ALA A 4 5.98 3.34 -23.22
CA ALA A 4 5.47 4.26 -24.23
C ALA A 4 4.83 3.48 -25.38
N ASN A 5 3.51 3.28 -25.32
CA ASN A 5 2.72 3.08 -26.55
C ASN A 5 2.10 4.42 -26.93
N HIS A 6 2.83 5.14 -27.79
CA HIS A 6 2.33 6.29 -28.52
C HIS A 6 1.34 5.83 -29.59
N THR A 7 0.09 6.29 -29.52
CA THR A 7 -0.82 6.30 -30.69
C THR A 7 -1.67 7.57 -30.70
N LYS A 8 -1.27 8.47 -31.61
CA LYS A 8 -1.95 9.56 -32.35
C LYS A 8 -3.31 10.13 -31.89
N LEU A 9 -3.26 11.45 -31.68
CA LEU A 9 -4.11 12.52 -32.24
C LEU A 9 -5.64 12.41 -32.11
N GLU A 10 -6.21 13.23 -31.20
CA GLU A 10 -7.42 14.01 -31.52
C GLU A 10 -7.31 15.41 -30.91
N GLU A 11 -7.14 16.41 -31.77
CA GLU A 11 -7.30 17.82 -31.43
C GLU A 11 -8.76 18.08 -31.08
N ARG A 12 -9.09 18.24 -29.78
CA ARG A 12 -10.43 18.65 -29.35
C ARG A 12 -10.39 19.94 -28.55
N HIS A 13 -10.78 21.01 -29.24
CA HIS A 13 -11.36 22.29 -28.79
C HIS A 13 -10.68 22.99 -27.60
N ALA A 14 -9.87 23.98 -27.95
CA ALA A 14 -9.30 24.98 -27.06
C ALA A 14 -10.34 26.04 -26.67
N SER A 15 -11.12 25.78 -25.61
CA SER A 15 -11.78 26.88 -24.88
C SER A 15 -11.79 26.59 -23.38
N LEU A 16 -11.04 27.43 -22.65
CA LEU A 16 -11.01 27.56 -21.19
C LEU A 16 -10.63 26.28 -20.40
N ARG A 17 -9.56 25.59 -20.80
CA ARG A 17 -8.97 24.48 -20.03
C ARG A 17 -7.54 24.84 -19.60
N GLY A 18 -7.17 24.46 -18.39
CA GLY A 18 -5.84 24.77 -17.83
C GLY A 18 -5.71 26.22 -17.37
N GLU A 19 -4.52 26.79 -17.55
CA GLU A 19 -4.13 28.18 -17.20
C GLU A 19 -5.11 29.26 -17.65
N LYS A 20 -5.85 28.99 -18.73
CA LYS A 20 -6.83 29.92 -19.30
C LYS A 20 -8.15 29.97 -18.52
N ASN A 21 -8.34 29.12 -17.51
CA ASN A 21 -9.49 29.16 -16.62
C ASN A 21 -9.10 29.87 -15.31
N PRO A 22 -9.74 30.99 -14.92
CA PRO A 22 -9.39 31.72 -13.70
C PRO A 22 -9.61 30.89 -12.41
N ASN A 23 -10.43 29.83 -12.46
CA ASN A 23 -10.58 28.88 -11.36
C ASN A 23 -9.50 27.77 -11.36
N TRP A 24 -8.54 27.81 -12.28
CA TRP A 24 -7.47 26.83 -12.39
C TRP A 24 -6.41 27.07 -11.33
N LYS A 25 -6.42 26.22 -10.31
CA LYS A 25 -5.43 26.22 -9.22
C LYS A 25 -4.25 25.33 -9.56
N GLY A 26 -3.59 25.58 -10.70
CA GLY A 26 -2.43 24.80 -11.16
C GLY A 26 -2.73 23.32 -11.44
N GLY A 27 -4.00 23.00 -11.76
CA GLY A 27 -4.43 21.63 -12.00
C GLY A 27 -4.58 20.77 -10.74
N ARG A 28 -4.58 21.37 -9.54
CA ARG A 28 -4.79 20.65 -8.28
C ARG A 28 -6.24 20.78 -7.79
N ARG A 29 -6.85 19.68 -7.34
CA ARG A 29 -8.17 19.68 -6.70
C ARG A 29 -8.22 18.68 -5.54
N ILE A 30 -9.08 18.93 -4.57
CA ILE A 30 -9.33 18.02 -3.44
C ILE A 30 -10.52 17.14 -3.80
N SER A 31 -10.37 15.83 -3.64
CA SER A 31 -11.45 14.83 -3.80
C SER A 31 -12.38 14.86 -2.58
N GLY A 32 -13.61 14.35 -2.72
CA GLY A 32 -14.55 14.23 -1.60
C GLY A 32 -13.98 13.42 -0.41
N ASP A 33 -13.05 12.50 -0.69
CA ASP A 33 -12.37 11.68 0.33
C ASP A 33 -11.18 12.37 1.02
N GLY A 34 -10.90 13.63 0.64
CA GLY A 34 -9.82 14.47 1.18
C GLY A 34 -8.47 14.33 0.44
N TYR A 35 -8.39 13.53 -0.63
CA TYR A 35 -7.14 13.37 -1.40
C TYR A 35 -6.90 14.51 -2.37
N ILE A 36 -5.63 14.89 -2.54
CA ILE A 36 -5.22 15.85 -3.57
C ILE A 36 -5.03 15.12 -4.90
N LEU A 37 -5.67 15.65 -5.94
CA LEU A 37 -5.60 15.20 -7.32
C LEU A 37 -4.82 16.23 -8.13
N VAL A 38 -3.85 15.77 -8.93
CA VAL A 38 -3.01 16.60 -9.80
C VAL A 38 -3.32 16.26 -11.25
N LYS A 39 -3.61 17.27 -12.07
CA LYS A 39 -3.81 17.14 -13.51
C LYS A 39 -2.47 16.94 -14.20
N LEU A 40 -2.33 15.86 -14.97
CA LEU A 40 -1.18 15.61 -15.83
C LEU A 40 -1.50 15.97 -17.29
N GLN A 41 -0.47 16.39 -18.01
CA GLN A 41 -0.49 16.57 -19.46
C GLN A 41 -0.24 15.24 -20.16
N LEU A 42 -0.80 15.06 -21.36
CA LEU A 42 -0.63 13.83 -22.17
C LEU A 42 0.85 13.48 -22.44
N ALA A 43 1.72 14.48 -22.48
CA ALA A 43 3.15 14.31 -22.67
C ALA A 43 3.92 13.93 -21.40
N ASP A 44 3.29 13.97 -20.22
CA ASP A 44 3.96 13.62 -18.97
C ASP A 44 4.32 12.12 -18.93
N PHE A 45 5.53 11.82 -18.47
CA PHE A 45 5.99 10.44 -18.27
C PHE A 45 5.06 9.62 -17.36
N PHE A 46 4.46 10.27 -16.35
CA PHE A 46 3.52 9.64 -15.42
C PHE A 46 2.06 9.66 -15.88
N TYR A 47 1.77 10.19 -17.08
CA TYR A 47 0.41 10.21 -17.64
C TYR A 47 -0.28 8.84 -17.70
N PRO A 48 0.41 7.70 -17.91
CA PRO A 48 -0.22 6.38 -17.82
C PRO A 48 -0.86 6.06 -16.46
N MET A 49 -0.46 6.75 -15.40
CA MET A 49 -1.07 6.63 -14.06
C MET A 49 -2.31 7.51 -13.89
N ALA A 50 -2.59 8.42 -14.82
CA ALA A 50 -3.73 9.31 -14.74
C ALA A 50 -5.03 8.56 -15.00
N ARG A 51 -6.10 8.98 -14.31
CA ARG A 51 -7.47 8.54 -14.58
C ARG A 51 -7.94 9.07 -15.95
N LYS A 52 -9.10 8.60 -16.42
CA LYS A 52 -9.72 9.04 -17.69
C LYS A 52 -9.91 10.56 -17.80
N ASP A 53 -10.01 11.25 -16.68
CA ASP A 53 -10.12 12.71 -16.61
C ASP A 53 -8.76 13.43 -16.57
N GLY A 54 -7.65 12.72 -16.74
CA GLY A 54 -6.28 13.24 -16.73
C GLY A 54 -5.75 13.62 -15.35
N TYR A 55 -6.38 13.17 -14.26
CA TYR A 55 -5.90 13.41 -12.90
C TYR A 55 -5.25 12.17 -12.28
N VAL A 56 -4.19 12.38 -11.52
CA VAL A 56 -3.53 11.36 -10.68
C VAL A 56 -3.60 11.78 -9.21
N LEU A 57 -3.58 10.81 -8.29
CA LEU A 57 -3.47 11.10 -6.86
C LEU A 57 -2.05 11.60 -6.53
N GLU A 58 -1.95 12.71 -5.79
CA GLU A 58 -0.68 13.37 -5.49
C GLU A 58 0.30 12.44 -4.77
N HIS A 59 -0.16 11.68 -3.76
CA HIS A 59 0.66 10.71 -3.04
C HIS A 59 1.19 9.57 -3.93
N ARG A 60 0.39 9.12 -4.92
CA ARG A 60 0.85 8.13 -5.91
C ARG A 60 1.91 8.72 -6.83
N LEU A 61 1.74 9.97 -7.24
CA LEU A 61 2.70 10.67 -8.08
C LEU A 61 4.02 10.93 -7.34
N ALA A 62 3.96 11.32 -6.07
CA ALA A 62 5.12 11.52 -5.21
C ALA A 62 5.94 10.22 -5.08
N MET A 63 5.28 9.09 -4.80
CA MET A 63 5.92 7.77 -4.75
C MET A 63 6.52 7.36 -6.10
N ALA A 64 5.80 7.55 -7.21
CA ALA A 64 6.28 7.21 -8.56
C ALA A 64 7.54 8.01 -8.95
N LYS A 65 7.58 9.31 -8.61
CA LYS A 65 8.75 10.17 -8.86
C LYS A 65 9.99 9.66 -8.14
N GLN A 66 9.81 9.13 -6.93
CA GLN A 66 10.89 8.65 -6.07
C GLN A 66 11.40 7.27 -6.49
N LEU A 67 10.50 6.42 -6.99
CA LEU A 67 10.85 5.14 -7.60
C LEU A 67 11.37 5.29 -9.04
N HIS A 68 11.34 6.50 -9.61
CA HIS A 68 11.67 6.80 -11.00
C HIS A 68 10.95 5.89 -12.02
N ARG A 69 9.74 5.40 -11.68
CA ARG A 69 8.91 4.57 -12.56
C ARG A 69 7.43 4.81 -12.28
N CYS A 70 6.58 4.46 -13.25
CA CYS A 70 5.14 4.43 -13.03
C CYS A 70 4.78 3.33 -12.01
N LEU A 71 3.80 3.63 -11.15
CA LEU A 71 3.16 2.63 -10.30
C LEU A 71 2.19 1.78 -11.11
N LEU A 72 2.15 0.50 -10.81
CA LEU A 72 1.24 -0.47 -11.40
C LEU A 72 -0.18 -0.27 -10.82
N PRO A 73 -1.23 -0.71 -11.52
CA PRO A 73 -2.61 -0.53 -11.07
C PRO A 73 -2.91 -1.17 -9.70
N TRP A 74 -2.20 -2.25 -9.34
CA TRP A 74 -2.37 -2.98 -8.08
C TRP A 74 -1.50 -2.48 -6.93
N GLU A 75 -0.51 -1.63 -7.20
CA GLU A 75 0.34 -1.03 -6.18
C GLU A 75 -0.44 0.06 -5.43
N VAL A 76 -0.51 -0.06 -4.11
CA VAL A 76 -1.27 0.84 -3.23
C VAL A 76 -0.30 1.67 -2.42
N VAL A 77 -0.45 2.98 -2.44
CA VAL A 77 0.32 3.88 -1.58
C VAL A 77 -0.56 4.26 -0.39
N HIS A 78 -0.13 3.88 0.81
CA HIS A 78 -0.81 4.18 2.08
C HIS A 78 -0.05 5.28 2.83
N HIS A 79 -0.76 6.07 3.64
CA HIS A 79 -0.14 7.06 4.53
C HIS A 79 0.05 6.38 5.89
N LYS A 80 1.28 6.31 6.41
CA LYS A 80 1.62 5.66 7.68
C LYS A 80 1.03 6.37 8.89
N ASN A 81 0.92 7.69 8.80
CA ASN A 81 0.22 8.53 9.76
C ASN A 81 -1.09 8.95 9.09
N GLU A 82 -2.23 8.88 9.78
CA GLU A 82 -3.57 9.27 9.27
C GLU A 82 -3.69 10.75 8.81
N ILE A 83 -2.56 11.45 8.78
CA ILE A 83 -2.34 12.82 8.33
C ILE A 83 -2.26 12.83 6.80
N LYS A 84 -3.43 12.97 6.16
CA LYS A 84 -3.61 12.94 4.69
C LYS A 84 -2.93 14.07 3.90
N ASN A 85 -2.39 15.09 4.57
CA ASN A 85 -1.79 16.27 3.94
C ASN A 85 -0.25 16.27 3.97
N SER A 86 0.38 15.30 4.63
CA SER A 86 1.84 15.16 4.60
C SER A 86 2.24 14.17 3.51
N ASN A 87 2.63 14.70 2.35
CA ASN A 87 3.14 13.91 1.22
C ASN A 87 4.66 13.64 1.34
N GLU A 88 5.24 13.81 2.53
CA GLU A 88 6.64 13.47 2.79
C GLU A 88 6.85 11.96 2.60
N LEU A 89 7.92 11.58 1.90
CA LEU A 89 8.15 10.21 1.47
C LEU A 89 8.15 9.22 2.65
N GLU A 90 8.70 9.65 3.79
CA GLU A 90 8.78 8.86 5.02
C GLU A 90 7.39 8.44 5.53
N ASN A 91 6.37 9.26 5.26
CA ASN A 91 4.98 9.03 5.64
C ASN A 91 4.20 8.17 4.63
N LEU A 92 4.82 7.75 3.51
CA LEU A 92 4.18 6.91 2.50
C LEU A 92 4.70 5.47 2.57
N GLU A 93 3.82 4.49 2.45
CA GLU A 93 4.14 3.07 2.36
C GLU A 93 3.59 2.47 1.07
N LEU A 94 4.44 1.82 0.29
CA LEU A 94 4.05 1.10 -0.92
C LEU A 94 3.68 -0.34 -0.56
N LEU A 95 2.39 -0.64 -0.61
CA LEU A 95 1.86 -1.97 -0.38
C LEU A 95 1.65 -2.70 -1.70
N ALA A 96 2.10 -3.96 -1.75
CA ALA A 96 2.00 -4.82 -2.94
C ALA A 96 0.55 -5.21 -3.31
N SER A 97 -0.41 -5.05 -2.40
CA SER A 97 -1.84 -5.20 -2.70
C SER A 97 -2.71 -4.45 -1.69
N GLN A 98 -3.93 -4.07 -2.09
CA GLN A 98 -4.97 -3.60 -1.18
C GLN A 98 -5.16 -4.61 -0.06
N GLY A 99 -5.11 -4.17 1.20
CA GLY A 99 -5.10 -4.98 2.43
C GLY A 99 -6.23 -6.01 2.63
N LYS A 100 -7.11 -6.21 1.64
CA LYS A 100 -8.11 -7.28 1.58
C LYS A 100 -7.53 -8.66 1.26
N HIS A 101 -6.34 -8.78 0.65
CA HIS A 101 -5.73 -10.10 0.41
C HIS A 101 -5.01 -10.70 1.63
N ASN A 102 -4.82 -9.93 2.72
CA ASN A 102 -4.07 -10.40 3.89
C ASN A 102 -4.95 -10.97 5.02
N THR A 103 -6.28 -10.98 4.88
CA THR A 103 -7.17 -11.44 5.98
C THR A 103 -7.01 -12.93 6.26
N MET A 104 -6.89 -13.78 5.23
CA MET A 104 -6.70 -15.22 5.42
C MET A 104 -5.31 -15.54 5.97
N VAL A 105 -4.27 -14.88 5.46
CA VAL A 105 -2.89 -15.05 5.94
C VAL A 105 -2.78 -14.58 7.39
N ASN A 106 -3.29 -13.40 7.73
CA ASN A 106 -3.29 -12.91 9.12
C ASN A 106 -4.11 -13.81 10.05
N LYS A 107 -5.27 -14.31 9.59
CA LYS A 107 -6.06 -15.28 10.36
C LYS A 107 -5.29 -16.57 10.58
N ARG A 108 -4.54 -17.04 9.57
CA ARG A 108 -3.72 -18.26 9.67
C ARG A 108 -2.52 -18.06 10.60
N VAL A 109 -1.85 -16.92 10.53
CA VAL A 109 -0.76 -16.53 11.43
C VAL A 109 -1.26 -16.53 12.88
N LYS A 110 -2.39 -15.86 13.15
CA LYS A 110 -2.99 -15.85 14.49
C LYS A 110 -3.36 -17.25 15.01
N GLN A 111 -3.88 -18.12 14.13
CA GLN A 111 -4.16 -19.51 14.49
C GLN A 111 -2.89 -20.30 14.80
N LEU A 112 -1.82 -20.10 14.02
CA LEU A 112 -0.53 -20.76 14.23
C LEU A 112 0.11 -20.33 15.55
N GLU A 113 0.10 -19.02 15.86
CA GLU A 113 0.59 -18.49 17.13
C GLU A 113 -0.13 -19.12 18.34
N GLN A 114 -1.45 -19.26 18.27
CA GLN A 114 -2.25 -19.92 19.32
C GLN A 114 -1.90 -21.40 19.47
N THR A 115 -1.69 -22.11 18.36
CA THR A 115 -1.27 -23.52 18.39
C THR A 115 0.12 -23.67 19.00
N VAL A 116 1.08 -22.84 18.62
CA VAL A 116 2.44 -22.85 19.17
C VAL A 116 2.41 -22.59 20.67
N ALA A 117 1.61 -21.63 21.14
CA ALA A 117 1.47 -21.35 22.56
C ALA A 117 0.89 -22.55 23.34
N LYS A 118 -0.12 -23.24 22.79
CA LYS A 118 -0.69 -24.46 23.39
C LYS A 118 0.31 -25.59 23.45
N GLN A 119 1.05 -25.81 22.37
CA GLN A 119 2.10 -26.83 22.30
C GLN A 119 3.20 -26.56 23.34
N ALA A 120 3.62 -25.31 23.51
CA ALA A 120 4.61 -24.93 24.52
C ALA A 120 4.14 -25.27 25.94
N THR A 121 2.86 -25.03 26.27
CA THR A 121 2.29 -25.43 27.56
C THR A 121 2.29 -26.94 27.74
N GLN A 122 1.92 -27.70 26.70
CA GLN A 122 1.90 -29.16 26.76
C GLN A 122 3.30 -29.75 26.91
N ILE A 123 4.31 -29.18 26.22
CA ILE A 123 5.72 -29.56 26.37
C ILE A 123 6.17 -29.35 27.82
N LYS A 124 5.86 -28.21 28.43
CA LYS A 124 6.20 -27.94 29.84
C LYS A 124 5.57 -28.96 30.79
N LEU A 125 4.31 -29.33 30.56
CA LEU A 125 3.62 -30.32 31.38
C LEU A 125 4.24 -31.72 31.24
N LEU A 126 4.56 -32.13 30.01
CA LEU A 126 5.22 -33.40 29.75
C LEU A 126 6.62 -33.44 30.39
N GLN A 127 7.39 -32.36 30.27
CA GLN A 127 8.69 -32.24 30.93
C GLN A 127 8.57 -32.34 32.45
N TRP A 128 7.55 -31.72 33.05
CA TRP A 128 7.28 -31.85 34.47
C TRP A 128 6.97 -33.29 34.88
N HIS A 129 6.14 -33.99 34.09
CA HIS A 129 5.78 -35.38 34.38
C HIS A 129 6.98 -36.33 34.26
N ILE A 130 7.83 -36.16 33.24
CA ILE A 130 9.07 -36.94 33.07
C ILE A 130 9.97 -36.76 34.29
N LYS A 131 10.19 -35.51 34.72
CA LYS A 131 11.02 -35.22 35.91
C LYS A 131 10.50 -35.89 37.17
N GLU A 132 9.18 -35.97 37.34
CA GLU A 132 8.57 -36.60 38.51
C GLU A 132 8.68 -38.13 38.47
N LEU A 133 8.55 -38.74 37.29
CA LEU A 133 8.80 -40.17 37.12
C LEU A 133 10.26 -40.52 37.42
N GLU A 134 11.21 -39.74 36.89
CA GLU A 134 12.64 -39.91 37.17
C GLU A 134 12.95 -39.79 38.67
N ARG A 135 12.28 -38.86 39.38
CA ARG A 135 12.41 -38.72 40.84
C ARG A 135 11.96 -40.00 41.56
N VAL A 136 10.77 -40.51 41.24
CA VAL A 136 10.22 -41.71 41.89
C VAL A 136 11.12 -42.93 41.63
N GLU A 137 11.66 -43.07 40.42
CA GLU A 137 12.56 -44.18 40.07
C GLU A 137 13.91 -44.12 40.82
N ILE A 138 14.44 -42.92 41.09
CA ILE A 138 15.62 -42.73 41.93
C ILE A 138 15.33 -43.07 43.39
N GLU A 139 14.16 -42.69 43.92
CA GLU A 139 13.77 -42.99 45.31
C GLU A 139 13.42 -44.47 45.56
N SER A 140 13.19 -45.24 44.49
CA SER A 140 12.81 -46.67 44.53
C SER A 140 14.00 -47.64 44.40
N ASN A 141 15.20 -47.15 44.07
CA ASN A 141 16.45 -47.91 43.93
C ASN A 141 17.41 -47.62 45.09
#